data_AF-A0A7Y8H8V6-F1
#
_entry.id   AF-A0A7Y8H8V6-F1
#
_cell.length_a   1.000
_cell.length_b   1.000
_cell.length_c   1.000
_cell.angle_alpha   90.00
_cell.angle_beta   90.00
_cell.angle_gamma   90.00
#
_symmetry.space_group_name_H-M   'P 1'
#
loop_
_entity.id
_entity.type
_entity.pdbx_description
1 polymer ?
#
loop_
_entity_poly.entity_id
_entity_poly.type
_entity_poly.pdbx_seq_one_letter_code
_entity_poly.pdbx_strand_id
1 'polypeptide(L)'
;MPIYEYECPSCGKHYELIQRFSDEPLYTCPECGGHVHKLISHSSFILKGAGWYVTDYASPERKKIKDSEEKPVTKTETKADTSAKK
;
A
#
# COMPACT_ATOMS: atom_id res chain seq x y z
N MET A 1 -6.20 18.29 -16.16
CA MET A 1 -7.27 17.66 -15.38
C MET A 1 -7.07 16.16 -15.46
N PRO A 2 -7.19 15.41 -14.34
CA PRO A 2 -7.06 13.97 -14.37
C PRO A 2 -8.23 13.32 -15.13
N ILE A 3 -7.94 12.17 -15.75
CA ILE A 3 -8.94 11.28 -16.34
C ILE A 3 -9.22 10.20 -15.30
N TYR A 4 -10.49 9.92 -15.07
CA TYR A 4 -10.94 8.82 -14.22
C TYR A 4 -11.73 7.82 -15.04
N GLU A 5 -11.40 6.55 -14.83
CA GLU A 5 -12.11 5.41 -15.39
C GLU A 5 -13.20 4.95 -14.40
N TYR A 6 -14.36 4.60 -14.93
CA TYR A 6 -15.47 4.05 -14.18
C TYR A 6 -16.00 2.78 -14.85
N GLU A 7 -16.45 1.82 -14.05
CA GLU A 7 -17.10 0.60 -14.52
C GLU A 7 -18.50 0.47 -13.93
N CYS A 8 -19.46 0.09 -14.79
CA CYS A 8 -20.78 -0.30 -14.35
C CYS A 8 -20.88 -1.84 -14.26
N PRO A 9 -21.00 -2.44 -13.05
CA PRO A 9 -21.16 -3.88 -12.90
C PRO A 9 -22.48 -4.42 -13.49
N SER A 10 -23.50 -3.57 -13.67
CA SER A 10 -24.79 -3.99 -14.24
C SER A 10 -24.75 -4.20 -15.75
N CYS A 11 -23.94 -3.42 -16.48
CA CYS A 11 -23.88 -3.49 -17.95
C CYS A 11 -22.48 -3.79 -18.51
N GLY A 12 -21.45 -3.89 -17.66
CA GLY A 12 -20.07 -4.20 -18.05
C GLY A 12 -19.41 -3.12 -18.92
N LYS A 13 -19.94 -1.89 -18.91
CA LYS A 13 -19.41 -0.79 -19.72
C LYS A 13 -18.41 0.02 -18.91
N HIS A 14 -17.34 0.41 -19.60
CA HIS A 14 -16.26 1.26 -19.09
C HIS A 14 -16.41 2.66 -19.68
N TYR A 15 -16.19 3.68 -18.85
CA TYR A 15 -16.25 5.08 -19.26
C TYR A 15 -15.06 5.85 -18.72
N GLU A 16 -14.58 6.79 -19.53
CA GLU A 16 -13.49 7.69 -19.17
C GLU A 16 -14.02 9.12 -19.10
N LEU A 17 -13.78 9.78 -17.97
CA LEU A 17 -14.28 11.13 -17.71
C LEU A 17 -13.14 12.01 -17.22
N ILE A 18 -13.01 13.20 -17.83
CA ILE A 18 -12.13 14.25 -17.34
C ILE A 18 -12.85 14.93 -16.19
N GLN A 19 -12.31 14.80 -14.98
CA GLN A 19 -12.94 15.31 -13.77
C GLN A 19 -11.92 16.09 -12.95
N ARG A 20 -12.34 17.18 -12.29
CA ARG A 20 -11.45 17.88 -11.35
C ARG A 20 -11.38 17.10 -10.06
N PHE A 21 -10.27 17.25 -9.34
CA PHE A 21 -10.11 16.58 -8.05
C PHE A 21 -11.18 17.00 -7.02
N SER A 22 -11.69 18.23 -7.11
CA SER A 22 -12.69 18.78 -6.21
C SER A 22 -14.14 18.45 -6.59
N ASP A 23 -14.37 17.87 -7.77
CA ASP A 23 -15.72 17.56 -8.24
C ASP A 23 -16.21 16.22 -7.65
N GLU A 24 -17.52 16.08 -7.46
CA GLU A 24 -18.12 14.84 -6.95
C GLU A 24 -18.00 13.69 -7.95
N PRO A 25 -17.60 12.48 -7.52
CA PRO A 25 -17.44 11.34 -8.41
C PRO A 25 -18.78 10.90 -9.03
N LEU A 26 -18.71 10.31 -10.22
CA LEU A 26 -19.90 9.80 -10.88
C LEU A 26 -20.38 8.54 -10.15
N TYR A 27 -21.67 8.51 -9.76
CA TYR A 27 -22.30 7.37 -9.09
C TYR A 27 -23.30 6.60 -9.95
N THR A 28 -23.74 7.19 -11.06
CA THR A 28 -24.81 6.65 -11.91
C THR A 28 -24.31 6.39 -13.33
N CYS A 29 -24.63 5.21 -13.86
CA CYS A 29 -24.32 4.84 -15.24
C CYS A 29 -25.24 5.59 -16.22
N PRO A 30 -24.72 6.29 -17.24
CA PRO A 30 -25.54 7.02 -18.21
C PRO A 30 -26.37 6.11 -19.12
N GLU A 31 -25.97 4.84 -19.28
CA GLU A 31 -26.63 3.90 -20.20
C GLU A 31 -27.75 3.09 -19.53
N CYS A 32 -27.59 2.70 -18.28
CA CYS A 32 -28.51 1.78 -17.60
C CYS A 32 -29.05 2.31 -16.26
N GLY A 33 -28.57 3.45 -15.76
CA GLY A 33 -28.96 4.00 -14.47
C GLY A 33 -28.45 3.23 -13.25
N GLY A 34 -27.68 2.15 -13.45
CA GLY A 34 -27.07 1.37 -12.37
C GLY A 34 -25.95 2.12 -11.66
N HIS A 35 -25.53 1.60 -10.50
CA HIS A 35 -24.38 2.14 -9.79
C HIS A 35 -23.09 1.93 -10.58
N VAL A 36 -22.19 2.90 -10.52
CA VAL A 36 -20.83 2.79 -11.06
C VAL A 36 -19.81 2.94 -9.94
N HIS A 37 -18.63 2.37 -10.17
CA HIS A 37 -17.49 2.53 -9.28
C HIS A 37 -16.27 2.95 -10.08
N LYS A 38 -15.39 3.70 -9.43
CA LYS A 38 -14.15 4.18 -10.04
C LYS A 38 -13.14 3.05 -10.15
N LEU A 39 -12.61 2.86 -11.34
CA LEU A 39 -11.52 1.94 -11.60
C LEU A 39 -10.19 2.58 -11.22
N ILE A 40 -9.37 1.82 -10.50
CA ILE A 40 -7.98 2.18 -10.23
C ILE A 40 -7.14 1.49 -11.31
N SER A 41 -6.63 2.27 -12.25
CA SER A 41 -5.79 1.76 -13.33
C SER A 41 -4.54 1.09 -12.75
N HIS A 42 -4.21 -0.11 -13.23
CA HIS A 42 -3.00 -0.81 -12.83
C HIS A 42 -1.77 -0.01 -13.27
N SER A 43 -1.02 0.51 -12.30
CA SER A 43 0.26 1.17 -12.55
C SER A 43 1.37 0.43 -11.82
N SER A 44 2.52 0.30 -12.48
CA SER A 44 3.74 -0.15 -11.83
C SER A 44 4.43 1.07 -11.22
N PHE A 45 4.71 1.03 -9.92
CA PHE A 45 5.53 2.04 -9.26
C PHE A 45 6.79 1.37 -8.70
N ILE A 46 7.94 1.96 -8.99
CA ILE A 46 9.24 1.48 -8.51
C ILE A 46 9.84 2.59 -7.66
N LEU A 47 10.07 2.27 -6.39
CA LEU A 47 10.62 3.21 -5.43
C LEU A 47 12.14 2.97 -5.36
N LYS A 48 12.92 3.92 -5.89
CA LYS A 48 14.39 3.87 -5.84
C LYS A 48 14.88 4.88 -4.80
N GLY A 49 15.44 4.38 -3.69
CA GLY A 49 16.06 5.21 -2.65
C GLY A 49 16.49 4.39 -1.43
N ALA A 50 17.67 4.69 -0.88
CA ALA A 50 18.18 4.10 0.36
C ALA A 50 17.49 4.76 1.57
N GLY A 51 16.26 4.34 1.86
CA GLY A 51 15.45 4.94 2.93
C GLY A 51 14.06 4.33 3.14
N TRP A 52 13.64 3.41 2.27
CA TRP A 52 12.45 2.59 2.47
C TRP A 52 12.77 1.44 3.42
N TYR A 53 12.98 1.75 4.70
CA TYR A 53 13.04 0.70 5.71
C TYR A 53 11.69 0.01 5.74
N VAL A 54 11.72 -1.32 5.72
CA VAL A 54 10.57 -2.22 5.79
C VAL A 54 9.97 -2.13 7.21
N THR A 55 9.47 -0.97 7.61
CA THR A 55 8.95 -0.72 8.96
C THR A 55 7.55 -1.25 9.12
N ASP A 56 6.73 -1.25 8.07
CA ASP A 56 5.28 -1.51 8.16
C ASP A 56 4.79 -2.76 7.43
N TYR A 57 5.66 -3.47 6.71
CA TYR A 57 5.29 -4.79 6.18
C TYR A 57 5.31 -5.82 7.32
N ALA A 58 4.16 -6.46 7.55
CA ALA A 58 4.00 -7.54 8.51
C ALA A 58 4.69 -8.82 7.99
N SER A 59 6.01 -8.94 8.19
CA SER A 59 6.66 -10.25 8.14
C SER A 59 6.12 -11.10 9.30
N PRO A 60 5.76 -12.38 9.07
CA PRO A 60 5.29 -13.29 10.12
C PRO A 60 6.30 -13.44 11.27
N GLU A 61 7.58 -13.15 11.03
CA GLU A 61 8.65 -13.23 12.03
C GLU A 61 8.54 -12.17 13.13
N ARG A 62 8.03 -10.96 12.82
CA ARG A 62 7.88 -9.89 13.83
C ARG A 62 6.70 -10.10 14.80
N LYS A 63 5.75 -11.00 14.50
CA LYS A 63 4.69 -11.36 15.46
C LYS A 63 5.25 -12.05 16.72
N LYS A 64 6.40 -12.71 16.62
CA LYS A 64 7.04 -13.37 17.78
C LYS A 64 7.82 -12.42 18.68
N ILE A 65 8.14 -11.21 18.21
CA ILE A 65 8.95 -10.25 18.98
C ILE A 65 8.08 -9.39 19.91
N LYS A 66 6.81 -9.16 19.56
CA LYS A 66 5.86 -8.37 20.39
C LYS A 66 5.37 -9.07 21.66
N ASP A 67 5.66 -10.36 21.86
CA ASP A 67 5.23 -11.11 23.06
C ASP A 67 6.28 -11.08 24.19
N SER A 68 7.50 -10.60 23.92
CA SER A 68 8.64 -10.75 24.84
C SER A 68 9.18 -9.47 25.48
N GLU A 69 8.52 -8.32 25.33
CA GLU A 69 8.95 -7.05 25.95
C GLU A 69 8.07 -6.66 27.17
N GLU A 70 8.11 -7.47 28.22
CA GLU A 70 7.88 -7.01 29.59
C GLU A 70 8.99 -7.54 30.52
N LYS A 71 10.11 -6.80 30.62
CA LYS A 71 10.74 -6.34 31.89
C LYS A 71 12.14 -5.72 31.70
N PRO A 72 12.54 -4.79 32.58
CA PRO A 72 13.64 -3.84 32.34
C PRO A 72 14.99 -4.25 32.96
N VAL A 73 16.06 -3.73 32.33
CA VAL A 73 17.41 -3.39 32.85
C VAL A 73 18.22 -4.49 33.55
N THR A 74 19.45 -4.77 33.06
CA THR A 74 20.73 -4.57 33.78
C THR A 74 21.94 -4.87 32.85
N LYS A 75 22.97 -4.03 32.99
CA LYS A 75 24.34 -4.09 32.42
C LYS A 75 24.92 -5.51 32.31
N THR A 76 25.82 -5.76 31.35
CA THR A 76 27.26 -6.04 31.58
C THR A 76 27.98 -6.22 30.23
N GLU A 77 29.14 -5.57 30.09
CA GLU A 77 30.09 -5.66 28.98
C GLU A 77 30.76 -7.04 28.90
N THR A 78 31.09 -7.56 27.70
CA THR A 78 32.40 -8.19 27.45
C THR A 78 32.69 -8.41 25.97
N LYS A 79 33.94 -8.13 25.58
CA LYS A 79 34.58 -8.26 24.26
C LYS A 79 34.94 -9.72 23.94
N ALA A 80 35.02 -10.05 22.64
CA ALA A 80 36.07 -10.85 21.95
C ALA A 80 35.52 -11.25 20.56
N ASP A 81 35.94 -10.61 19.45
CA ASP A 81 37.10 -10.95 18.60
C ASP A 81 37.04 -12.39 18.01
N THR A 82 36.93 -12.54 16.68
CA THR A 82 38.00 -13.06 15.80
C THR A 82 37.50 -13.24 14.35
N SER A 83 38.31 -12.75 13.41
CA SER A 83 38.29 -12.99 11.96
C SER A 83 38.15 -14.45 11.52
N ALA A 84 37.50 -14.70 10.38
CA ALA A 84 37.95 -15.73 9.42
C ALA A 84 37.39 -15.48 8.01
N LYS A 85 38.32 -15.10 7.13
CA LYS A 85 38.22 -15.05 5.67
C LYS A 85 38.18 -16.47 5.10
N LYS A 86 37.25 -16.78 4.21
CA LYS A 86 37.45 -17.68 3.08
C LYS A 86 36.48 -17.36 1.95
#